data_AF-A0A256YRS4-F1
#
_entry.id   AF-A0A256YRS4-F1
#
_cell.length_a   1.000
_cell.length_b   1.000
_cell.length_c   1.000
_cell.angle_alpha   90.00
_cell.angle_beta   90.00
_cell.angle_gamma   90.00
#
_symmetry.space_group_name_H-M   'P 1'
#
loop_
_entity.id
_entity.type
_entity.pdbx_description
1 polymer ?
#
loop_
_entity_poly.entity_id
_entity_poly.type
_entity_poly.pdbx_seq_one_letter_code
_entity_poly.pdbx_strand_id
1 'polypeptide(L)'
;MVIEYVKKAWDTYKNNATSFIVAKIVSIVIVGIIAAIGIGTIFSSFGWMRMAEFSTEEQIAAYIEQIMQNPMAQFSILMGLGGAIIFFLLAAIAGVLLKIGIYGMAAESLRGRTKVETMFKIARQKGLNAIAAAVIMGIVFFILLMIMEGLSIALPLVGTVIGFIILIAVA
;
A
#
# COMPACT_ATOMS: atom_id res chain seq x y z
N MET A 1 15.79 34.97 13.64
CA MET A 1 15.98 33.50 13.62
C MET A 1 14.93 32.74 12.81
N VAL A 2 13.71 32.45 13.31
CA VAL A 2 12.75 31.60 12.55
C VAL A 2 12.38 32.21 11.19
N ILE A 3 12.14 33.53 11.14
CA ILE A 3 11.80 34.26 9.91
C ILE A 3 12.92 34.16 8.87
N GLU A 4 14.19 34.18 9.28
CA GLU A 4 15.34 34.06 8.36
C GLU A 4 15.47 32.65 7.80
N TYR A 5 15.22 31.61 8.61
CA TYR A 5 15.18 30.23 8.13
C TYR A 5 14.05 30.00 7.13
N VAL A 6 12.86 30.55 7.40
CA VAL A 6 11.71 30.48 6.48
C VAL A 6 12.01 31.21 5.17
N LYS A 7 12.61 32.41 5.24
CA LYS A 7 12.97 33.19 4.05
C LYS A 7 14.03 32.47 3.21
N LYS A 8 15.06 31.90 3.85
CA LYS A 8 16.08 31.08 3.18
C LYS A 8 15.49 29.83 2.52
N ALA A 9 14.58 29.15 3.20
CA ALA A 9 13.89 27.99 2.64
C ALA A 9 13.00 28.38 1.43
N TRP A 10 12.34 29.53 1.49
CA TRP A 10 11.54 30.07 0.41
C TRP A 10 12.36 30.41 -0.83
N ASP A 11 13.48 31.12 -0.66
CA ASP A 11 14.37 31.47 -1.78
C ASP A 11 14.98 30.22 -2.42
N THR A 12 15.32 29.24 -1.59
CA THR A 12 15.80 27.92 -2.03
C THR A 12 14.73 27.16 -2.83
N TYR A 13 13.48 27.17 -2.34
CA TYR A 13 12.36 26.56 -3.04
C TYR A 13 12.14 27.24 -4.40
N LYS A 14 12.13 28.57 -4.44
CA LYS A 14 11.96 29.35 -5.68
C LYS A 14 13.03 29.02 -6.71
N ASN A 15 14.28 28.89 -6.28
CA ASN A 15 15.42 28.53 -7.14
C ASN A 15 15.38 27.08 -7.66
N ASN A 16 14.65 26.19 -6.98
CA ASN A 16 14.51 24.78 -7.34
C ASN A 16 13.07 24.41 -7.75
N ALA A 17 12.19 25.38 -7.96
CA ALA A 17 10.76 25.17 -8.13
C ALA A 17 10.46 24.22 -9.30
N THR A 18 11.15 24.40 -10.42
CA THR A 18 11.03 23.52 -11.59
C THR A 18 11.37 22.08 -11.24
N SER A 19 12.43 21.82 -10.48
CA SER A 19 12.80 20.47 -10.05
C SER A 19 11.73 19.84 -9.16
N PHE A 20 11.12 20.60 -8.24
CA PHE A 20 10.02 20.10 -7.39
C PHE A 20 8.76 19.79 -8.20
N ILE A 21 8.39 20.66 -9.14
CA ILE A 21 7.23 20.46 -10.01
C ILE A 21 7.43 19.20 -10.86
N VAL A 22 8.59 19.07 -11.51
CA VAL A 22 8.90 17.88 -12.33
C VAL A 22 8.91 16.62 -11.47
N ALA A 23 9.52 16.65 -10.28
CA ALA A 23 9.53 15.51 -9.36
C ALA A 23 8.10 15.08 -8.96
N LYS A 24 7.21 16.06 -8.72
CA LYS A 24 5.81 15.78 -8.38
C LYS A 24 5.04 15.18 -9.55
N ILE A 25 5.22 15.70 -10.76
CA ILE A 25 4.61 15.17 -11.98
C ILE A 25 5.08 13.75 -12.23
N VAL A 26 6.39 13.50 -12.19
CA VAL A 26 6.99 12.17 -12.34
C VAL A 26 6.42 11.20 -11.30
N SER A 27 6.26 11.64 -10.06
CA SER A 27 5.66 10.81 -9.02
C SER A 27 4.20 10.43 -9.32
N ILE A 28 3.39 11.39 -9.77
CA ILE A 28 1.99 11.15 -10.15
C ILE A 28 1.93 10.21 -11.35
N VAL A 29 2.77 10.42 -12.36
CA VAL A 29 2.81 9.60 -13.58
C VAL A 29 3.18 8.15 -13.24
N ILE A 30 4.23 7.91 -12.44
CA ILE A 30 4.65 6.55 -12.08
C ILE A 30 3.55 5.83 -11.29
N VAL A 31 3.01 6.47 -10.25
CA VAL A 31 1.96 5.86 -9.42
C VAL A 31 0.69 5.65 -10.25
N GLY A 32 0.35 6.61 -11.11
CA GLY A 32 -0.80 6.56 -12.00
C GLY A 32 -0.71 5.44 -13.01
N ILE A 33 0.45 5.21 -13.64
CA ILE A 33 0.66 4.09 -14.58
C ILE A 33 0.46 2.75 -13.86
N ILE A 34 1.03 2.57 -12.67
CA ILE A 34 0.91 1.31 -11.92
C ILE A 34 -0.56 1.07 -11.53
N ALA A 35 -1.24 2.10 -11.02
CA ALA A 35 -2.66 2.01 -10.66
C ALA A 35 -3.54 1.76 -11.89
N ALA A 36 -3.24 2.40 -13.03
CA ALA A 36 -3.97 2.19 -14.29
C ALA A 36 -3.84 0.76 -14.80
N ILE A 37 -2.66 0.12 -14.65
CA ILE A 37 -2.48 -1.30 -14.96
C ILE A 37 -3.39 -2.15 -14.05
N GLY A 38 -3.43 -1.86 -12.75
CA GLY A 38 -4.34 -2.54 -11.81
C GLY A 38 -5.81 -2.39 -12.20
N ILE A 39 -6.24 -1.17 -12.55
CA ILE A 39 -7.60 -0.91 -13.06
C ILE A 39 -7.84 -1.69 -14.37
N GLY A 40 -6.88 -1.69 -15.28
CA GLY A 40 -6.94 -2.45 -16.53
C GLY A 40 -7.13 -3.95 -16.29
N THR A 41 -6.45 -4.53 -15.30
CA THR A 41 -6.64 -5.95 -14.94
C THR A 41 -8.05 -6.25 -14.43
N ILE A 42 -8.67 -5.33 -13.69
CA ILE A 42 -10.08 -5.45 -13.28
C ILE A 42 -10.96 -5.50 -14.53
N PHE A 43 -10.86 -4.49 -15.39
CA PHE A 43 -11.70 -4.40 -16.59
C PHE A 43 -11.51 -5.57 -17.56
N SER A 44 -10.29 -6.08 -17.72
CA SER A 44 -10.03 -7.25 -18.56
C SER A 44 -10.71 -8.51 -18.01
N SER A 45 -10.73 -8.67 -16.69
CA SER A 45 -11.30 -9.85 -16.05
C SER A 45 -12.81 -9.87 -16.04
N PHE A 46 -13.44 -8.69 -16.06
CA PHE A 46 -14.89 -8.55 -16.26
C PHE A 46 -15.31 -8.56 -17.74
N GLY A 47 -14.36 -8.67 -18.69
CA GLY A 47 -14.68 -8.68 -20.10
C GLY A 47 -15.36 -7.41 -20.58
N TRP A 48 -14.92 -6.23 -20.10
CA TRP A 48 -15.60 -4.93 -20.32
C TRP A 48 -15.98 -4.64 -21.77
N MET A 49 -15.19 -5.11 -22.75
CA MET A 49 -15.53 -4.96 -24.18
C MET A 49 -16.86 -5.63 -24.53
N ARG A 50 -17.18 -6.80 -23.95
CA ARG A 50 -18.49 -7.44 -24.10
C ARG A 50 -19.60 -6.72 -23.36
N MET A 51 -19.29 -6.14 -22.18
CA MET A 51 -20.29 -5.35 -21.46
C MET A 51 -20.66 -4.04 -22.17
N ALA A 52 -19.71 -3.44 -22.90
CA ALA A 52 -19.97 -2.26 -23.73
C ALA A 52 -20.86 -2.57 -24.95
N GLU A 53 -20.95 -3.84 -25.35
CA GLU A 53 -21.83 -4.31 -26.43
C GLU A 53 -23.25 -4.62 -25.96
N PHE A 54 -23.49 -4.69 -24.65
CA PHE A 54 -24.83 -4.92 -24.10
C PHE A 54 -25.67 -3.64 -24.15
N SER A 55 -26.89 -3.81 -24.64
CA SER A 55 -27.84 -2.71 -24.85
C SER A 55 -29.03 -2.74 -23.89
N THR A 56 -29.23 -3.86 -23.17
CA THR A 56 -30.34 -4.06 -22.23
C THR A 56 -29.87 -4.66 -20.91
N GLU A 57 -30.60 -4.39 -19.83
CA GLU A 57 -30.33 -4.96 -18.50
C GLU A 57 -30.46 -6.50 -18.49
N GLU A 58 -31.36 -7.06 -19.30
CA GLU A 58 -31.55 -8.50 -19.44
C GLU A 58 -30.31 -9.22 -19.98
N GLN A 59 -29.60 -8.60 -20.92
CA GLN A 59 -28.35 -9.15 -21.47
C GLN A 59 -27.23 -9.16 -20.41
N ILE A 60 -27.17 -8.11 -19.59
CA ILE A 60 -26.23 -8.01 -18.47
C ILE A 60 -26.56 -9.08 -17.42
N ALA A 61 -27.84 -9.23 -17.05
CA ALA A 61 -28.28 -10.21 -16.07
C ALA A 61 -27.97 -11.65 -16.53
N ALA A 62 -28.28 -11.99 -17.78
CA ALA A 62 -27.98 -13.30 -18.36
C ALA A 62 -26.48 -13.59 -18.42
N TYR A 63 -25.65 -12.58 -18.71
CA TYR A 63 -24.19 -12.72 -18.70
C TYR A 63 -23.63 -12.94 -17.29
N ILE A 64 -24.15 -12.21 -16.29
CA ILE A 64 -23.78 -12.41 -14.88
C ILE A 64 -24.17 -13.81 -14.42
N GLU A 65 -25.38 -14.28 -14.76
CA GLU A 65 -25.82 -15.64 -14.43
C GLU A 65 -24.91 -16.70 -15.08
N GLN A 66 -24.52 -16.51 -16.34
CA GLN A 66 -23.57 -17.38 -17.04
C GLN A 66 -22.20 -17.42 -16.36
N ILE A 67 -21.70 -16.28 -15.87
CA ILE A 67 -20.46 -16.22 -15.06
C ILE A 67 -20.65 -16.99 -13.76
N MET A 68 -21.79 -16.82 -13.08
CA MET A 68 -22.07 -17.50 -11.82
C MET A 68 -22.21 -19.02 -11.97
N GLN A 69 -22.61 -19.50 -13.15
CA GLN A 69 -22.69 -20.94 -13.43
C GLN A 69 -21.37 -21.54 -13.95
N ASN A 70 -20.37 -20.73 -14.31
CA ASN A 70 -19.09 -21.20 -14.85
C ASN A 70 -17.92 -20.99 -13.86
N PRO A 71 -17.44 -22.06 -13.20
CA PRO A 71 -16.33 -21.98 -12.25
C PRO A 71 -15.04 -21.40 -12.83
N MET A 72 -14.75 -21.65 -14.11
CA MET A 72 -13.55 -21.11 -14.76
C MET A 72 -13.64 -19.60 -14.96
N ALA A 73 -14.84 -19.07 -15.26
CA ALA A 73 -15.07 -17.64 -15.37
C ALA A 73 -14.91 -16.95 -14.00
N GLN A 74 -15.46 -17.54 -12.95
CA GLN A 74 -15.28 -17.05 -11.58
C GLN A 74 -13.80 -17.05 -11.15
N PHE A 75 -13.08 -18.13 -11.44
CA PHE A 75 -11.65 -18.23 -11.15
C PHE A 75 -10.85 -17.16 -11.91
N SER A 76 -11.16 -16.91 -13.17
CA SER A 76 -10.53 -15.85 -13.97
C SER A 76 -10.77 -14.45 -13.36
N ILE A 77 -11.99 -14.17 -12.89
CA ILE A 77 -12.33 -12.91 -12.20
C ILE A 77 -11.55 -12.79 -10.89
N LEU A 78 -11.53 -13.84 -10.06
CA LEU A 78 -10.77 -13.89 -8.81
C LEU A 78 -9.28 -13.64 -9.03
N MET A 79 -8.68 -14.28 -10.03
CA MET A 79 -7.28 -14.07 -10.39
C MET A 79 -7.02 -12.64 -10.88
N GLY A 80 -7.96 -12.07 -11.63
CA GLY A 80 -7.94 -10.67 -12.06
C GLY A 80 -7.95 -9.68 -10.91
N LEU A 81 -8.90 -9.83 -10.00
CA LEU A 81 -9.03 -9.02 -8.79
C LEU A 81 -7.80 -9.18 -7.89
N GLY A 82 -7.30 -10.40 -7.71
CA GLY A 82 -6.06 -10.66 -6.99
C GLY A 82 -4.86 -9.96 -7.63
N GLY A 83 -4.73 -10.01 -8.95
CA GLY A 83 -3.72 -9.27 -9.71
C GLY A 83 -3.83 -7.75 -9.53
N ALA A 84 -5.06 -7.22 -9.58
CA ALA A 84 -5.31 -5.80 -9.38
C ALA A 84 -4.89 -5.32 -7.98
N ILE A 85 -5.17 -6.11 -6.94
CA ILE A 85 -4.73 -5.83 -5.56
C ILE A 85 -3.19 -5.70 -5.50
N ILE A 86 -2.46 -6.60 -6.17
CA ILE A 86 -0.99 -6.53 -6.23
C ILE A 86 -0.54 -5.20 -6.85
N PHE A 87 -1.14 -4.78 -7.96
CA PHE A 87 -0.81 -3.50 -8.59
C PHE A 87 -1.14 -2.29 -7.70
N PHE A 88 -2.27 -2.30 -6.98
CA PHE A 88 -2.58 -1.23 -6.04
C PHE A 88 -1.60 -1.18 -4.86
N LEU A 89 -1.17 -2.34 -4.34
CA LEU A 89 -0.12 -2.40 -3.32
C LEU A 89 1.21 -1.85 -3.85
N LEU A 90 1.60 -2.22 -5.07
CA LEU A 90 2.80 -1.68 -5.72
C LEU A 90 2.70 -0.17 -5.93
N ALA A 91 1.53 0.34 -6.34
CA ALA A 91 1.30 1.78 -6.50
C ALA A 91 1.40 2.52 -5.17
N ALA A 92 0.86 1.95 -4.09
CA ALA A 92 0.97 2.50 -2.74
C ALA A 92 2.42 2.53 -2.25
N ILE A 93 3.17 1.43 -2.42
CA ILE A 93 4.59 1.34 -2.06
C ILE A 93 5.40 2.36 -2.85
N ALA A 94 5.24 2.40 -4.17
CA ALA A 94 5.92 3.37 -5.04
C ALA A 94 5.59 4.81 -4.62
N GLY A 95 4.33 5.09 -4.30
CA GLY A 95 3.89 6.40 -3.83
C GLY A 95 4.56 6.83 -2.52
N VAL A 96 4.69 5.91 -1.55
CA VAL A 96 5.41 6.16 -0.30
C VAL A 96 6.90 6.43 -0.56
N LEU A 97 7.55 5.58 -1.35
CA LEU A 97 8.97 5.74 -1.69
C LEU A 97 9.27 7.07 -2.38
N LEU A 98 8.45 7.45 -3.35
CA LEU A 98 8.61 8.70 -4.09
C LEU A 98 8.33 9.92 -3.20
N LYS A 99 7.35 9.85 -2.27
CA LYS A 99 7.16 10.90 -1.25
C LYS A 99 8.38 11.07 -0.35
N ILE A 100 8.97 9.98 0.14
CA ILE A 100 10.23 10.01 0.91
C ILE A 100 11.34 10.68 0.07
N GLY A 101 11.43 10.33 -1.22
CA GLY A 101 12.35 10.96 -2.17
C GLY A 101 12.15 12.48 -2.27
N ILE A 102 10.90 12.94 -2.42
CA ILE A 102 10.56 14.37 -2.51
C ILE A 102 10.92 15.10 -1.20
N TYR A 103 10.61 14.51 -0.04
CA TYR A 103 10.97 15.12 1.25
C TYR A 103 12.48 15.21 1.45
N GLY A 104 13.23 14.18 1.07
CA GLY A 104 14.69 14.27 1.12
C GLY A 104 15.26 15.24 0.09
N MET A 105 14.63 15.39 -1.09
CA MET A 105 15.00 16.43 -2.05
C MET A 105 14.77 17.84 -1.48
N ALA A 106 13.71 18.03 -0.69
CA ALA A 106 13.47 19.28 0.04
C ALA A 106 14.58 19.57 1.05
N ALA A 107 14.99 18.57 1.85
CA ALA A 107 16.10 18.72 2.78
C ALA A 107 17.43 19.03 2.08
N GLU A 108 17.73 18.33 0.98
CA GLU A 108 18.98 18.53 0.24
C GLU A 108 19.00 19.90 -0.49
N SER A 109 17.83 20.42 -0.88
CA SER A 109 17.74 21.74 -1.52
C SER A 109 18.26 22.86 -0.62
N LEU A 110 18.14 22.73 0.70
CA LEU A 110 18.68 23.72 1.65
C LEU A 110 20.22 23.83 1.60
N ARG A 111 20.90 22.85 0.98
CA ARG A 111 22.35 22.83 0.76
C ARG A 111 22.77 23.25 -0.65
N GLY A 112 21.83 23.40 -1.58
CA GLY A 112 22.14 23.77 -2.96
C GLY A 112 21.05 23.43 -3.98
N ARG A 113 21.45 23.35 -5.27
CA ARG A 113 20.51 22.98 -6.34
C ARG A 113 20.20 21.50 -6.32
N THR A 114 18.94 21.13 -6.47
CA THR A 114 18.50 19.74 -6.53
C THR A 114 17.92 19.37 -7.88
N LYS A 115 18.06 18.09 -8.25
CA LYS A 115 17.53 17.51 -9.47
C LYS A 115 16.59 16.35 -9.12
N VAL A 116 15.74 15.97 -10.08
CA VAL A 116 14.85 14.80 -9.95
C VAL A 116 15.63 13.51 -9.67
N GLU A 117 16.88 13.40 -10.15
CA GLU A 117 17.75 12.26 -9.82
C GLU A 117 17.99 12.11 -8.31
N THR A 118 18.07 13.23 -7.57
CA THR A 118 18.23 13.24 -6.11
C THR A 118 17.03 12.58 -5.43
N MET A 119 15.81 12.80 -5.94
CA MET A 119 14.59 12.14 -5.45
C MET A 119 14.74 10.61 -5.54
N PHE A 120 15.16 10.06 -6.68
CA PHE A 120 15.31 8.62 -6.87
C PHE A 120 16.43 8.01 -6.02
N LYS A 121 17.58 8.70 -5.89
CA LYS A 121 18.68 8.26 -5.02
C LYS A 121 18.23 8.14 -3.57
N ILE A 122 17.53 9.16 -3.07
CA ILE A 122 17.00 9.17 -1.70
C ILE A 122 15.89 8.14 -1.53
N ALA A 123 14.95 8.07 -2.47
CA ALA A 123 13.88 7.08 -2.46
C ALA A 123 14.46 5.65 -2.40
N ARG A 124 15.54 5.36 -3.12
CA ARG A 124 16.22 4.07 -3.05
C ARG A 124 16.88 3.83 -1.68
N GLN A 125 17.72 4.75 -1.22
CA GLN A 125 18.48 4.56 0.03
C GLN A 125 17.58 4.54 1.27
N LYS A 126 16.73 5.56 1.43
CA LYS A 126 15.85 5.67 2.60
C LYS A 126 14.64 4.75 2.48
N GLY A 127 14.18 4.49 1.27
CA GLY A 127 13.02 3.64 1.04
C GLY A 127 13.28 2.16 1.26
N LEU A 128 14.46 1.64 0.88
CA LEU A 128 14.84 0.27 1.26
C LEU A 128 14.90 0.09 2.77
N ASN A 129 15.46 1.07 3.48
CA ASN A 129 15.49 1.06 4.94
C ASN A 129 14.07 1.15 5.54
N ALA A 130 13.19 1.96 4.96
CA ALA A 130 11.80 2.07 5.40
C ALA A 130 11.01 0.78 5.14
N ILE A 131 11.21 0.12 4.00
CA ILE A 131 10.60 -1.19 3.70
C ILE A 131 11.12 -2.25 4.67
N ALA A 132 12.43 -2.33 4.88
CA ALA A 132 13.03 -3.27 5.83
C ALA A 132 12.48 -3.03 7.26
N ALA A 133 12.39 -1.77 7.69
CA ALA A 133 11.80 -1.43 8.98
C ALA A 133 10.31 -1.81 9.07
N ALA A 134 9.52 -1.58 8.01
CA ALA A 134 8.11 -1.98 7.97
C ALA A 134 7.95 -3.51 8.04
N VAL A 135 8.80 -4.27 7.35
CA VAL A 135 8.82 -5.74 7.43
C VAL A 135 9.18 -6.20 8.84
N ILE A 136 10.22 -5.64 9.44
CA ILE A 136 10.64 -5.97 10.81
C ILE A 136 9.50 -5.64 11.80
N MET A 137 8.89 -4.46 11.70
CA MET A 137 7.75 -4.08 12.54
C MET A 137 6.54 -4.99 12.32
N GLY A 138 6.29 -5.42 11.08
CA GLY A 138 5.25 -6.39 10.76
C GLY A 138 5.50 -7.76 11.40
N ILE A 139 6.75 -8.24 11.36
CA ILE A 139 7.16 -9.49 12.04
C ILE A 139 6.98 -9.35 13.55
N VAL A 140 7.45 -8.25 14.13
CA VAL A 140 7.29 -7.97 15.57
C VAL A 140 5.81 -7.94 15.95
N PHE A 141 4.99 -7.23 15.18
CA PHE A 141 3.55 -7.16 15.40
C PHE A 141 2.88 -8.54 15.29
N PHE A 142 3.25 -9.33 14.30
CA PHE A 142 2.74 -10.71 14.13
C PHE A 142 3.12 -11.60 15.32
N ILE A 143 4.37 -11.52 15.78
CA ILE A 143 4.82 -12.24 16.99
C ILE A 143 4.02 -11.80 18.20
N LEU A 144 3.79 -10.50 18.38
CA LEU A 144 2.97 -9.98 19.47
C LEU A 144 1.53 -10.48 19.41
N LEU A 145 0.92 -10.52 18.22
CA LEU A 145 -0.41 -11.11 18.04
C LEU A 145 -0.44 -12.60 18.41
N MET A 146 0.54 -13.38 17.93
CA MET A 146 0.64 -14.81 18.28
C MET A 146 0.83 -15.02 19.79
N ILE A 147 1.64 -14.17 20.44
CA ILE A 147 1.80 -14.19 21.90
C ILE A 147 0.48 -13.84 22.60
N MET A 148 -0.23 -12.81 22.13
CA MET A 148 -1.52 -12.41 22.71
C MET A 148 -2.60 -13.47 22.52
N GLU A 149 -2.69 -14.11 21.36
CA GLU A 149 -3.59 -15.24 21.12
C GLU A 149 -3.19 -16.45 21.98
N GLY A 150 -1.90 -16.75 22.11
CA GLY A 150 -1.40 -17.79 23.02
C GLY A 150 -1.74 -17.49 24.49
N LEU A 151 -1.63 -16.24 24.93
CA LEU A 151 -2.05 -15.77 26.25
C LEU A 151 -3.56 -15.90 26.46
N SER A 152 -4.37 -15.64 25.43
CA SER A 152 -5.83 -15.78 25.49
C SER A 152 -6.28 -17.23 25.71
N ILE A 153 -5.48 -18.21 25.27
CA ILE A 153 -5.72 -19.64 25.50
C ILE A 153 -5.12 -20.09 26.86
N ALA A 154 -3.96 -19.55 27.26
CA ALA A 154 -3.28 -19.94 28.49
C ALA A 154 -3.98 -19.44 29.77
N LEU A 155 -4.56 -18.23 29.76
CA LEU A 155 -5.23 -17.63 30.92
C LEU A 155 -6.43 -18.45 31.43
N PRO A 156 -7.36 -18.93 30.57
CA PRO A 156 -8.44 -19.83 30.98
C PRO A 156 -7.93 -21.18 31.50
N LEU A 157 -6.86 -21.74 30.91
CA LEU A 157 -6.24 -22.99 31.36
C LEU A 157 -5.65 -22.85 32.77
N VAL A 158 -4.95 -21.74 33.06
CA VAL A 158 -4.45 -21.44 34.40
C VAL A 158 -5.61 -21.25 35.39
N GLY A 159 -6.67 -20.54 35.00
CA GLY A 159 -7.88 -20.42 35.81
C GLY A 159 -8.57 -21.75 36.09
N THR A 160 -8.59 -22.66 35.11
CA THR A 160 -9.15 -24.00 35.24
C THR A 160 -8.31 -24.87 36.18
N VAL A 161 -6.98 -24.82 36.07
CA VAL A 161 -6.06 -25.55 36.96
C VAL A 161 -6.16 -25.02 38.40
N ILE A 162 -6.18 -23.70 38.60
CA ILE A 162 -6.38 -23.10 39.93
C ILE A 162 -7.74 -23.48 40.51
N GLY A 163 -8.81 -23.43 39.70
CA GLY A 163 -10.15 -23.86 40.09
C GLY A 163 -10.17 -25.34 40.51
N PHE A 164 -9.48 -26.21 39.78
CA PHE A 164 -9.36 -27.63 40.11
C PHE A 164 -8.60 -27.87 41.42
N ILE A 165 -7.51 -27.13 41.65
CA ILE A 165 -6.72 -27.19 42.89
C ILE A 165 -7.57 -26.74 44.09
N ILE A 166 -8.33 -25.65 43.95
CA ILE A 166 -9.24 -25.17 45.01
C ILE A 166 -10.35 -26.19 45.29
N LEU A 167 -10.92 -26.79 44.24
CA LEU A 167 -12.01 -27.76 44.38
C LEU A 167 -11.54 -29.05 45.07
N ILE A 168 -10.32 -29.51 44.79
CA ILE A 168 -9.69 -30.63 45.51
C ILE A 168 -9.33 -30.25 46.95
N ALA A 169 -8.92 -29.00 47.22
CA ALA A 169 -8.54 -28.57 48.55
C ALA A 169 -9.73 -28.35 49.51
N VAL A 170 -10.94 -28.21 48.97
CA VAL A 170 -12.18 -27.95 49.73
C VAL A 170 -13.12 -29.16 49.77
N ALA A 171 -12.85 -30.20 48.97
CA ALA A 171 -13.54 -31.50 49.01
C ALA A 171 -12.85 -32.48 49.97
#